data_AF-A0A9Q1RP26-F1
#
_entry.id   AF-A0A9Q1RP26-F1
#
_cell.length_a   1.000
_cell.length_b   1.000
_cell.length_c   1.000
_cell.angle_alpha   90.00
_cell.angle_beta   90.00
_cell.angle_gamma   90.00
#
_symmetry.space_group_name_H-M   'P 1'
#
loop_
_entity.id
_entity.type
_entity.pdbx_description
1 polymer ?
#
loop_
_entity_poly.entity_id
_entity_poly.type
_entity_poly.pdbx_seq_one_letter_code
_entity_poly.pdbx_strand_id
1 'polypeptide(L)'
;MESEQLLIFLAKIILSLVLGGSLVLFFADLINVLLLHPRKLRSKLQSQGIKGPSPYFLYGNLPDIKKIQLQKQERPDTNNQELEENNTLLHTWPSRVFSHILQWQIEYGLIFMYSSGTIQILCVTDVEMVREISLSTSLKLGKPTYLSKDHGPLLGQGIFSSNGTYWAHQRKIIAPEFYLNKVKEMVSLMVESTSKMIELWDEKTRNSEGILEVKVEDDLKSLSADIISRACFGSSYAQGEQIFLKLQTLQRVMSKVPIGVPGLRHIPSKHNREIWRLDKEIKAMILKIVRARRSPTYEKDLLQLILDASKSYEESDGDHLPADVSPEMFIVDNCKSIYFAGHDNTGLTASWCLMLLAAYPEW
;
A
#
# COMPACT_ATOMS: atom_id res chain seq x y z
N MET A 1 51.06 11.27 36.47
CA MET A 1 51.33 10.40 35.30
C MET A 1 50.75 9.00 35.51
N GLU A 2 51.04 8.32 36.62
CA GLU A 2 50.43 6.99 36.91
C GLU A 2 48.91 7.04 37.13
N SER A 3 48.39 8.09 37.80
CA SER A 3 46.96 8.27 38.04
C SER A 3 46.15 8.45 36.75
N GLU A 4 46.67 9.23 35.79
CA GLU A 4 46.03 9.42 34.47
C GLU A 4 46.05 8.14 33.63
N GLN A 5 47.15 7.39 33.65
CA GLN A 5 47.23 6.10 32.95
C GLN A 5 46.23 5.08 33.53
N LEU A 6 46.05 5.05 34.85
CA LEU A 6 45.08 4.18 35.51
C LEU A 6 43.64 4.57 35.17
N LEU A 7 43.34 5.87 35.08
CA LEU A 7 42.04 6.40 34.68
C LEU A 7 41.70 6.06 33.22
N ILE A 8 42.67 6.19 32.31
CA ILE A 8 42.51 5.80 30.90
C ILE A 8 42.31 4.28 30.78
N PHE A 9 43.00 3.48 31.58
CA PHE A 9 42.86 2.02 31.59
C PHE A 9 41.46 1.60 32.08
N LEU A 10 40.99 2.17 33.19
CA LEU A 10 39.63 1.94 33.70
C LEU A 10 38.55 2.39 32.69
N ALA A 11 38.72 3.54 32.05
CA ALA A 11 37.80 4.02 31.02
C ALA A 11 37.72 3.06 29.82
N LYS A 12 38.85 2.47 29.39
CA LYS A 12 38.88 1.45 28.34
C LYS A 12 38.15 0.16 28.74
N ILE A 13 38.30 -0.28 29.99
CA ILE A 13 37.59 -1.47 30.50
C ILE A 13 36.08 -1.21 30.54
N ILE A 14 35.65 -0.05 31.08
CA ILE A 14 34.24 0.32 31.14
C ILE A 14 33.66 0.41 29.72
N LEU A 15 34.36 1.05 28.79
CA LEU A 15 33.92 1.14 27.39
C LEU A 15 33.81 -0.24 26.75
N SER A 16 34.76 -1.14 26.99
CA SER A 16 34.73 -2.51 26.49
C SER A 16 33.55 -3.31 27.05
N LEU A 17 33.27 -3.19 28.36
CA LEU A 17 32.12 -3.83 29.01
C LEU A 17 30.79 -3.28 28.49
N VAL A 18 30.69 -1.97 28.29
CA VAL A 18 29.49 -1.32 27.72
C VAL A 18 29.27 -1.76 26.27
N LEU A 19 30.32 -1.78 25.45
CA LEU A 19 30.25 -2.24 24.06
C LEU A 19 29.88 -3.74 23.98
N GLY A 20 30.52 -4.57 24.79
CA GLY A 20 30.24 -6.00 24.88
C GLY A 20 28.81 -6.27 25.34
N GLY A 21 28.35 -5.60 26.40
CA GLY A 21 26.97 -5.69 26.87
C GLY A 21 25.96 -5.23 25.82
N SER A 22 26.24 -4.13 25.13
CA SER A 22 25.38 -3.61 24.05
C SER A 22 25.28 -4.59 22.87
N LEU A 23 26.39 -5.23 22.49
CA LEU A 23 26.40 -6.26 21.45
C LEU A 23 25.56 -7.47 21.85
N VAL A 24 25.70 -7.96 23.08
CA VAL A 24 24.90 -9.10 23.58
C VAL A 24 23.42 -8.77 23.55
N LEU A 25 23.02 -7.59 24.04
CA LEU A 25 21.62 -7.14 24.00
C LEU A 25 21.11 -7.01 22.56
N PHE A 26 21.93 -6.47 21.66
CA PHE A 26 21.59 -6.37 20.24
C PHE A 26 21.36 -7.75 19.61
N PHE A 27 22.26 -8.72 19.83
CA PHE A 27 22.08 -10.08 19.30
C PHE A 27 20.90 -10.81 19.95
N ALA A 28 20.65 -10.60 21.25
CA ALA A 28 19.49 -11.16 21.94
C ALA A 28 18.17 -10.61 21.35
N ASP A 29 18.08 -9.30 21.13
CA ASP A 29 16.92 -8.68 20.48
C ASP A 29 16.77 -9.16 19.04
N LEU A 30 17.87 -9.29 18.30
CA LEU A 30 17.87 -9.82 16.95
C LEU A 30 17.32 -11.27 16.91
N ILE A 31 17.78 -12.15 17.79
CA ILE A 31 17.25 -13.52 17.91
C ILE A 31 15.77 -13.48 18.28
N ASN A 32 15.39 -12.61 19.21
CA ASN A 32 14.00 -12.48 19.63
C ASN A 32 13.08 -12.08 18.46
N VAL A 33 13.45 -11.02 17.73
CA VAL A 33 12.66 -10.49 16.61
C VAL A 33 12.65 -11.44 15.40
N LEU A 34 13.80 -12.03 15.05
CA LEU A 34 13.93 -12.86 13.85
C LEU A 34 13.43 -14.30 14.02
N LEU A 35 13.55 -14.86 15.21
CA LEU A 35 13.29 -16.28 15.47
C LEU A 35 12.19 -16.53 16.50
N LEU A 36 12.34 -15.98 17.71
CA LEU A 36 11.49 -16.37 18.83
C LEU A 36 10.07 -15.81 18.69
N HIS A 37 9.94 -14.54 18.32
CA HIS A 37 8.65 -13.88 18.20
C HIS A 37 7.75 -14.51 17.10
N PRO A 38 8.23 -14.72 15.85
CA PRO A 38 7.42 -15.41 14.83
C PRO A 38 7.04 -16.84 15.25
N ARG A 39 7.96 -17.59 15.88
CA ARG A 39 7.70 -18.95 16.38
C ARG A 39 6.66 -18.96 17.50
N LYS A 40 6.72 -18.00 18.42
CA LYS A 40 5.76 -17.86 19.53
C LYS A 40 4.35 -17.57 19.00
N LEU A 41 4.23 -16.64 18.05
CA LEU A 41 2.95 -16.35 17.39
C LEU A 41 2.39 -17.58 16.68
N ARG A 42 3.24 -18.27 15.91
CA ARG A 42 2.86 -19.51 15.23
C ARG A 42 2.41 -20.59 16.20
N SER A 43 3.17 -20.83 17.27
CA SER A 43 2.84 -21.81 18.31
C SER A 43 1.50 -21.50 18.99
N LYS A 44 1.22 -20.21 19.25
CA LYS A 44 -0.08 -19.77 19.78
C LYS A 44 -1.23 -20.13 18.82
N LEU A 45 -1.08 -19.86 17.52
CA LEU A 45 -2.10 -20.24 16.53
C LEU A 45 -2.26 -21.77 16.42
N GLN A 46 -1.15 -22.52 16.48
CA GLN A 46 -1.17 -23.99 16.45
C GLN A 46 -1.90 -24.58 17.67
N SER A 47 -1.73 -23.99 18.85
CA SER A 47 -2.48 -24.40 20.06
C SER A 47 -3.99 -24.17 19.94
N GLN A 48 -4.44 -23.31 19.03
CA GLN A 48 -5.85 -23.06 18.71
C GLN A 48 -6.35 -23.98 17.58
N GLY A 49 -5.55 -24.95 17.13
CA GLY A 49 -5.91 -25.89 16.07
C GLY A 49 -5.68 -25.38 14.64
N ILE A 50 -5.22 -24.13 14.48
CA ILE A 50 -4.92 -23.56 13.16
C ILE A 50 -3.62 -24.18 12.66
N LYS A 51 -3.61 -24.69 11.44
CA LYS A 51 -2.43 -25.32 10.79
C LYS A 51 -1.98 -24.52 9.57
N GLY A 52 -0.89 -24.95 8.96
CA GLY A 52 -0.39 -24.36 7.72
C GLY A 52 1.05 -24.77 7.40
N PRO A 53 1.56 -24.37 6.23
CA PRO A 53 2.88 -24.79 5.74
C PRO A 53 4.00 -24.36 6.69
N SER A 54 5.05 -25.18 6.80
CA SER A 54 6.22 -24.88 7.62
C SER A 54 7.07 -23.76 6.99
N PRO A 55 7.38 -22.67 7.72
CA PRO A 55 8.11 -21.55 7.15
C PRO A 55 9.62 -21.82 7.08
N TYR A 56 10.27 -21.31 6.02
CA TYR A 56 11.72 -21.22 5.92
C TYR A 56 12.27 -20.11 6.82
N PHE A 57 13.52 -20.27 7.26
CA PHE A 57 14.20 -19.26 8.06
C PHE A 57 14.30 -17.93 7.29
N LEU A 58 13.91 -16.82 7.94
CA LEU A 58 13.84 -15.43 7.44
C LEU A 58 12.93 -15.15 6.25
N TYR A 59 12.67 -16.11 5.37
CA TYR A 59 11.87 -15.95 4.16
C TYR A 59 10.42 -16.42 4.31
N GLY A 60 10.08 -17.12 5.39
CA GLY A 60 8.72 -17.62 5.59
C GLY A 60 8.35 -18.62 4.50
N ASN A 61 7.17 -18.48 3.92
CA ASN A 61 6.67 -19.30 2.82
C ASN A 61 6.82 -18.64 1.44
N LEU A 62 7.56 -17.53 1.33
CA LEU A 62 7.81 -16.86 0.04
C LEU A 62 8.40 -17.80 -1.03
N PRO A 63 9.33 -18.72 -0.72
CA PRO A 63 9.82 -19.69 -1.70
C PRO A 63 8.73 -20.64 -2.19
N ASP A 64 7.84 -21.10 -1.30
CA ASP A 64 6.72 -21.98 -1.64
C ASP A 64 5.71 -21.27 -2.55
N ILE A 65 5.35 -20.02 -2.20
CA ILE A 65 4.45 -19.19 -3.01
C ILE A 65 5.00 -19.05 -4.43
N LYS A 66 6.29 -18.71 -4.56
CA LYS A 66 6.95 -18.56 -5.87
C LYS A 66 6.97 -19.88 -6.64
N LYS A 67 7.29 -20.99 -5.97
CA LYS A 67 7.33 -22.32 -6.59
C LYS A 67 5.94 -22.75 -7.11
N ILE A 68 4.90 -22.61 -6.29
CA ILE A 68 3.53 -22.98 -6.66
C ILE A 68 3.05 -22.11 -7.84
N GLN A 69 3.38 -20.82 -7.83
CA GLN A 69 3.02 -19.91 -8.92
C GLN A 69 3.72 -20.27 -10.25
N LEU A 70 5.02 -20.60 -10.22
CA LEU A 70 5.75 -21.05 -11.41
C LEU A 70 5.21 -22.37 -11.96
N GLN A 71 4.93 -23.35 -11.10
CA GLN A 71 4.37 -24.64 -11.52
C GLN A 71 3.00 -24.51 -12.21
N LYS A 72 2.16 -23.58 -11.74
CA LYS A 72 0.85 -23.31 -12.34
C LYS A 72 0.97 -22.54 -13.67
N GLN A 73 2.01 -21.72 -13.84
CA GLN A 73 2.32 -21.08 -15.13
C GLN A 73 2.82 -22.08 -16.17
N GLU A 74 3.61 -23.07 -15.77
CA GLU A 74 4.15 -24.12 -16.66
C GLU A 74 3.10 -25.18 -17.05
N ARG A 75 2.06 -25.37 -16.23
CA ARG A 75 0.94 -26.30 -16.49
C ARG A 75 -0.38 -25.53 -16.53
N PRO A 76 -0.66 -24.75 -17.59
CA PRO A 76 -1.99 -24.20 -17.78
C PRO A 76 -2.99 -25.35 -17.83
N ASP A 77 -4.15 -25.19 -17.18
CA ASP A 77 -5.18 -26.23 -17.18
C ASP A 77 -5.54 -26.57 -18.63
N THR A 78 -5.26 -27.81 -19.04
CA THR A 78 -5.40 -28.31 -20.42
C THR A 78 -6.82 -28.15 -20.98
N ASN A 79 -7.82 -28.05 -20.10
CA ASN A 79 -9.22 -27.79 -20.47
C ASN A 79 -9.48 -26.36 -20.96
N ASN A 80 -8.57 -25.40 -20.76
CA ASN A 80 -8.80 -24.02 -21.19
C ASN A 80 -8.64 -23.83 -22.70
N GLN A 81 -7.87 -24.69 -23.39
CA GLN A 81 -7.67 -24.59 -24.85
C GLN A 81 -8.92 -24.99 -25.66
N GLU A 82 -9.73 -25.94 -25.18
CA GLU A 82 -11.00 -26.34 -25.84
C GLU A 82 -12.16 -25.37 -25.52
N LEU A 83 -12.05 -24.54 -24.48
CA LEU A 83 -13.10 -23.61 -24.04
C LEU A 83 -12.90 -22.17 -24.52
N GLU A 84 -11.69 -21.80 -24.94
CA GLU A 84 -11.41 -20.53 -25.61
C GLU A 84 -12.15 -20.42 -26.96
N GLU A 85 -12.53 -21.54 -27.58
CA GLU A 85 -13.34 -21.57 -28.81
C GLU A 85 -14.80 -21.07 -28.61
N ASN A 86 -15.30 -21.03 -27.36
CA ASN A 86 -16.70 -20.67 -27.05
C ASN A 86 -16.91 -19.23 -26.57
N ASN A 87 -15.91 -18.33 -26.63
CA ASN A 87 -16.01 -16.93 -26.19
C ASN A 87 -16.48 -16.70 -24.73
N THR A 88 -16.57 -17.73 -23.90
CA THR A 88 -16.94 -17.60 -22.48
C THR A 88 -15.73 -17.19 -21.64
N LEU A 89 -15.75 -15.97 -21.10
CA LEU A 89 -14.75 -15.49 -20.13
C LEU A 89 -14.80 -16.35 -18.86
N LEU A 90 -13.79 -17.21 -18.69
CA LEU A 90 -13.61 -17.99 -17.48
C LEU A 90 -13.14 -17.09 -16.33
N HIS A 91 -13.97 -16.95 -15.28
CA HIS A 91 -13.63 -16.23 -14.04
C HIS A 91 -12.63 -17.00 -13.14
N THR A 92 -11.71 -17.76 -13.72
CA THR A 92 -10.71 -18.58 -13.00
C THR A 92 -9.46 -17.81 -12.59
N TRP A 93 -9.49 -16.48 -12.63
CA TRP A 93 -8.37 -15.63 -12.22
C TRP A 93 -7.85 -15.90 -10.79
N PRO A 94 -8.66 -16.27 -9.77
CA PRO A 94 -8.12 -16.54 -8.44
C PRO A 94 -7.15 -17.71 -8.43
N SER A 95 -7.38 -18.74 -9.26
CA SER A 95 -6.46 -19.88 -9.35
C SER A 95 -5.16 -19.56 -10.07
N ARG A 96 -5.16 -18.53 -10.91
CA ARG A 96 -3.96 -18.02 -11.58
C ARG A 96 -3.14 -17.10 -10.67
N VAL A 97 -3.80 -16.20 -9.94
CA VAL A 97 -3.14 -15.17 -9.12
C VAL A 97 -2.80 -15.69 -7.72
N PHE A 98 -3.69 -16.47 -7.12
CA PHE A 98 -3.61 -16.93 -5.73
C PHE A 98 -3.60 -18.46 -5.62
N SER A 99 -2.89 -19.12 -6.53
CA SER A 99 -2.76 -20.59 -6.58
C SER A 99 -2.35 -21.21 -5.24
N HIS A 100 -1.41 -20.57 -4.53
CA HIS A 100 -0.95 -21.00 -3.21
C HIS A 100 -2.07 -20.96 -2.15
N ILE A 101 -2.96 -19.96 -2.19
CA ILE A 101 -4.10 -19.89 -1.24
C ILE A 101 -5.05 -21.04 -1.49
N LEU A 102 -5.41 -21.32 -2.75
CA LEU A 102 -6.31 -22.43 -3.08
C LEU A 102 -5.70 -23.78 -2.70
N GLN A 103 -4.41 -23.99 -2.98
CA GLN A 103 -3.73 -25.23 -2.62
C GLN A 103 -3.72 -25.43 -1.09
N TRP A 104 -3.37 -24.40 -0.32
CA TRP A 104 -3.34 -24.48 1.13
C TRP A 104 -4.72 -24.55 1.76
N GLN A 105 -5.75 -23.98 1.13
CA GLN A 105 -7.13 -24.15 1.56
C GLN A 105 -7.56 -25.63 1.47
N ILE A 106 -7.17 -26.34 0.42
CA ILE A 106 -7.44 -27.79 0.27
C ILE A 106 -6.69 -28.60 1.33
N GLU A 107 -5.44 -28.23 1.63
CA GLU A 107 -4.58 -28.99 2.55
C GLU A 107 -4.87 -28.72 4.04
N TYR A 108 -5.19 -27.48 4.40
CA TYR A 108 -5.29 -27.03 5.79
C TYR A 108 -6.70 -26.55 6.20
N GLY A 109 -7.63 -26.45 5.25
CA GLY A 109 -9.00 -26.01 5.47
C GLY A 109 -9.22 -24.50 5.26
N LEU A 110 -10.40 -24.01 5.65
CA LEU A 110 -10.82 -22.63 5.38
C LEU A 110 -10.04 -21.56 6.16
N ILE A 111 -9.38 -21.96 7.25
CA ILE A 111 -8.59 -21.08 8.11
C ILE A 111 -7.23 -21.72 8.31
N PHE A 112 -6.19 -21.07 7.80
CA PHE A 112 -4.82 -21.57 7.89
C PHE A 112 -3.83 -20.42 8.04
N MET A 113 -2.62 -20.72 8.48
CA MET A 113 -1.57 -19.72 8.66
C MET A 113 -0.39 -19.95 7.73
N TYR A 114 0.23 -18.89 7.25
CA TYR A 114 1.50 -18.94 6.53
C TYR A 114 2.35 -17.73 6.92
N SER A 115 3.54 -17.59 6.34
CA SER A 115 4.45 -16.50 6.69
C SER A 115 4.97 -15.77 5.45
N SER A 116 5.06 -14.44 5.54
CA SER A 116 5.83 -13.62 4.60
C SER A 116 7.05 -13.07 5.34
N GLY A 117 8.22 -13.64 5.08
CA GLY A 117 9.40 -13.38 5.90
C GLY A 117 9.16 -13.76 7.37
N THR A 118 9.34 -12.81 8.30
CA THR A 118 9.05 -13.00 9.73
C THR A 118 7.62 -12.63 10.13
N ILE A 119 6.80 -12.13 9.19
CA ILE A 119 5.40 -11.78 9.44
C ILE A 119 4.55 -13.03 9.37
N GLN A 120 3.83 -13.35 10.45
CA GLN A 120 2.82 -14.40 10.46
C GLN A 120 1.49 -13.87 9.92
N ILE A 121 0.92 -14.61 8.97
CA ILE A 121 -0.32 -14.25 8.28
C ILE A 121 -1.35 -15.35 8.57
N LEU A 122 -2.53 -14.94 9.04
CA LEU A 122 -3.70 -15.80 9.14
C LEU A 122 -4.55 -15.59 7.89
N CYS A 123 -4.73 -16.63 7.09
CA CYS A 123 -5.65 -16.64 5.95
C CYS A 123 -7.01 -17.15 6.43
N VAL A 124 -8.04 -16.36 6.19
CA VAL A 124 -9.44 -16.71 6.50
C VAL A 124 -10.22 -16.65 5.20
N THR A 125 -10.73 -17.81 4.79
CA THR A 125 -11.59 -17.95 3.60
C THR A 125 -13.03 -18.34 3.96
N ASP A 126 -13.29 -18.55 5.27
CA ASP A 126 -14.63 -18.74 5.80
C ASP A 126 -15.43 -17.42 5.76
N VAL A 127 -16.57 -17.44 5.07
CA VAL A 127 -17.35 -16.22 4.75
C VAL A 127 -17.91 -15.57 6.01
N GLU A 128 -18.38 -16.35 6.98
CA GLU A 128 -18.95 -15.81 8.22
C GLU A 128 -17.88 -15.16 9.08
N MET A 129 -16.70 -15.78 9.20
CA MET A 129 -15.58 -15.18 9.91
C MET A 129 -15.03 -13.93 9.19
N VAL A 130 -14.96 -13.93 7.86
CA VAL A 130 -14.59 -12.73 7.09
C VAL A 130 -15.58 -11.60 7.34
N ARG A 131 -16.89 -11.91 7.40
CA ARG A 131 -17.94 -10.94 7.75
C ARG A 131 -17.72 -10.39 9.16
N GLU A 132 -17.47 -11.24 10.15
CA GLU A 132 -17.22 -10.82 11.54
C GLU A 132 -15.98 -9.92 11.65
N ILE A 133 -14.87 -10.30 11.02
CA ILE A 133 -13.63 -9.52 10.95
C ILE A 133 -13.88 -8.15 10.29
N SER A 134 -14.67 -8.13 9.21
CA SER A 134 -14.95 -6.90 8.44
C SER A 134 -15.87 -5.94 9.18
N LEU A 135 -16.76 -6.45 10.03
CA LEU A 135 -17.69 -5.66 10.84
C LEU A 135 -17.11 -5.23 12.20
N SER A 136 -15.96 -5.80 12.60
CA SER A 136 -15.30 -5.43 13.86
C SER A 136 -14.88 -3.95 13.86
N THR A 137 -15.44 -3.19 14.80
CA THR A 137 -15.12 -1.77 15.04
C THR A 137 -13.98 -1.56 16.04
N SER A 138 -13.38 -2.65 16.55
CA SER A 138 -12.32 -2.58 17.55
C SER A 138 -11.07 -1.91 16.99
N LEU A 139 -10.62 -0.84 17.66
CA LEU A 139 -9.34 -0.18 17.36
C LEU A 139 -8.11 -1.07 17.56
N LYS A 140 -8.28 -2.24 18.21
CA LYS A 140 -7.22 -3.25 18.38
C LYS A 140 -7.03 -4.10 17.12
N LEU A 141 -8.08 -4.29 16.33
CA LEU A 141 -8.01 -5.00 15.05
C LEU A 141 -7.66 -4.00 13.96
N GLY A 142 -6.36 -3.75 13.85
CA GLY A 142 -5.82 -2.73 12.97
C GLY A 142 -5.36 -3.24 11.60
N LYS A 143 -4.91 -2.28 10.79
CA LYS A 143 -4.11 -2.47 9.59
C LYS A 143 -2.77 -3.14 9.92
N PRO A 144 -2.30 -4.08 9.08
CA PRO A 144 -1.00 -4.71 9.29
C PRO A 144 0.14 -3.70 9.36
N THR A 145 1.07 -3.90 10.28
CA THR A 145 2.19 -2.96 10.48
C THR A 145 3.12 -2.86 9.28
N TYR A 146 3.14 -3.84 8.38
CA TYR A 146 3.94 -3.75 7.16
C TYR A 146 3.45 -2.63 6.22
N LEU A 147 2.19 -2.19 6.34
CA LEU A 147 1.67 -1.08 5.55
C LEU A 147 2.33 0.25 5.92
N SER A 148 2.57 0.50 7.20
CA SER A 148 3.28 1.71 7.66
C SER A 148 4.80 1.52 7.71
N LYS A 149 5.29 0.28 7.83
CA LYS A 149 6.71 -0.06 7.88
C LYS A 149 7.28 -0.34 6.48
N ASP A 150 7.03 -1.52 5.94
CA ASP A 150 7.60 -1.98 4.65
C ASP A 150 7.10 -1.11 3.49
N HIS A 151 5.81 -0.73 3.52
CA HIS A 151 5.21 0.20 2.56
C HIS A 151 5.27 1.67 3.00
N GLY A 152 6.03 2.00 4.04
CA GLY A 152 6.18 3.36 4.57
C GLY A 152 6.53 4.42 3.52
N PRO A 153 7.44 4.18 2.56
CA PRO A 153 7.71 5.13 1.48
C PRO A 153 6.47 5.49 0.64
N LEU A 154 5.55 4.55 0.46
CA LEU A 154 4.34 4.72 -0.36
C LEU A 154 3.16 5.25 0.45
N LEU A 155 2.97 4.77 1.69
CA LEU A 155 1.75 5.02 2.48
C LEU A 155 1.97 5.87 3.73
N GLY A 156 3.23 5.97 4.18
CA GLY A 156 3.60 6.63 5.43
C GLY A 156 2.78 6.12 6.63
N GLN A 157 2.43 7.03 7.53
CA GLN A 157 1.39 6.84 8.53
C GLN A 157 0.08 7.55 8.12
N GLY A 158 -0.30 7.47 6.85
CA GLY A 158 -1.56 8.05 6.37
C GLY A 158 -2.78 7.24 6.77
N ILE A 159 -3.98 7.75 6.49
CA ILE A 159 -5.26 7.11 6.81
C ILE A 159 -5.38 5.63 6.37
N PHE A 160 -4.64 5.22 5.34
CA PHE A 160 -4.68 3.84 4.83
C PHE A 160 -3.83 2.86 5.68
N SER A 161 -2.78 3.33 6.33
CA SER A 161 -1.79 2.51 7.06
C SER A 161 -1.80 2.72 8.59
N SER A 162 -2.43 3.78 9.07
CA SER A 162 -2.54 4.12 10.49
C SER A 162 -3.53 3.22 11.25
N ASN A 163 -3.44 3.24 12.58
CA ASN A 163 -4.27 2.46 13.49
C ASN A 163 -4.69 3.26 14.72
N GLY A 164 -5.65 2.71 15.48
CA GLY A 164 -6.02 3.25 16.77
C GLY A 164 -6.68 4.63 16.71
N THR A 165 -6.42 5.43 17.73
CA THR A 165 -6.93 6.81 17.85
C THR A 165 -6.43 7.70 16.71
N TYR A 166 -5.18 7.52 16.27
CA TYR A 166 -4.61 8.30 15.18
C TYR A 166 -5.35 8.07 13.84
N TRP A 167 -5.68 6.81 13.53
CA TRP A 167 -6.53 6.49 12.38
C TRP A 167 -7.94 7.08 12.52
N ALA A 168 -8.58 6.89 13.69
CA ALA A 168 -9.94 7.37 13.93
C ALA A 168 -10.03 8.88 13.72
N HIS A 169 -9.00 9.58 14.18
CA HIS A 169 -8.84 10.99 13.99
C HIS A 169 -8.67 11.39 12.51
N GLN A 170 -7.70 10.80 11.79
CA GLN A 170 -7.53 11.06 10.35
C GLN A 170 -8.84 10.84 9.58
N ARG A 171 -9.57 9.78 9.92
CA ARG A 171 -10.86 9.46 9.32
C ARG A 171 -11.93 10.50 9.61
N LYS A 172 -11.99 11.06 10.83
CA LYS A 172 -12.93 12.12 11.21
C LYS A 172 -12.77 13.37 10.33
N ILE A 173 -11.55 13.71 9.92
CA ILE A 173 -11.26 14.85 9.05
C ILE A 173 -11.54 14.51 7.58
N ILE A 174 -11.04 13.38 7.10
CA ILE A 174 -10.98 13.10 5.66
C ILE A 174 -12.30 12.53 5.14
N ALA A 175 -13.03 11.73 5.93
CA ALA A 175 -14.24 11.07 5.46
C ALA A 175 -15.37 12.01 4.98
N PRO A 176 -15.63 13.17 5.63
CA PRO A 176 -16.65 14.12 5.17
C PRO A 176 -16.48 14.60 3.72
N GLU A 177 -15.25 14.65 3.20
CA GLU A 177 -14.98 15.07 1.81
C GLU A 177 -15.40 14.04 0.76
N PHE A 178 -15.65 12.81 1.21
CA PHE A 178 -16.16 11.73 0.38
C PHE A 178 -17.66 11.45 0.64
N TYR A 179 -18.35 12.35 1.35
CA TYR A 179 -19.80 12.26 1.50
C TYR A 179 -20.54 12.67 0.23
N LEU A 180 -21.76 12.16 0.06
CA LEU A 180 -22.51 12.25 -1.20
C LEU A 180 -22.70 13.68 -1.69
N ASN A 181 -22.91 14.65 -0.79
CA ASN A 181 -23.01 16.07 -1.13
C ASN A 181 -21.72 16.61 -1.75
N LYS A 182 -20.57 16.25 -1.18
CA LYS A 182 -19.25 16.63 -1.71
C LYS A 182 -18.91 15.94 -3.01
N VAL A 183 -19.21 14.64 -3.12
CA VAL A 183 -19.00 13.90 -4.37
C VAL A 183 -19.85 14.48 -5.50
N LYS A 184 -21.09 14.92 -5.24
CA LYS A 184 -21.93 15.60 -6.25
C LYS A 184 -21.29 16.88 -6.80
N GLU A 185 -20.58 17.64 -5.97
CA GLU A 185 -19.83 18.83 -6.40
C GLU A 185 -18.68 18.46 -7.37
N MET A 186 -18.13 17.23 -7.27
CA MET A 186 -17.06 16.73 -8.13
C MET A 186 -17.55 16.10 -9.45
N VAL A 187 -18.86 15.90 -9.64
CA VAL A 187 -19.39 15.21 -10.84
C VAL A 187 -19.09 15.99 -12.11
N SER A 188 -19.22 17.32 -12.09
CA SER A 188 -18.93 18.17 -13.25
C SER A 188 -17.48 18.01 -13.73
N LEU A 189 -16.55 17.92 -12.77
CA LEU A 189 -15.14 17.66 -13.00
C LEU A 189 -14.92 16.30 -13.68
N MET A 190 -15.57 15.26 -13.17
CA MET A 190 -15.48 13.89 -13.72
C MET A 190 -15.99 13.86 -15.16
N VAL A 191 -17.11 14.54 -15.43
CA VAL A 191 -17.68 14.66 -16.78
C VAL A 191 -16.71 15.40 -17.70
N GLU A 192 -16.15 16.54 -17.28
CA GLU A 192 -15.19 17.30 -18.10
C GLU A 192 -13.97 16.45 -18.49
N SER A 193 -13.35 15.77 -17.51
CA SER A 193 -12.20 14.90 -17.76
C SER A 193 -12.55 13.73 -18.68
N THR A 194 -13.73 13.12 -18.48
CA THR A 194 -14.18 11.98 -19.29
C THR A 194 -14.49 12.40 -20.73
N SER A 195 -15.15 13.54 -20.93
CA SER A 195 -15.45 14.08 -22.25
C SER A 195 -14.19 14.31 -23.07
N LYS A 196 -13.13 14.88 -22.46
CA LYS A 196 -11.84 15.05 -23.15
C LYS A 196 -11.22 13.73 -23.61
N MET A 197 -11.30 12.69 -22.77
CA MET A 197 -10.82 11.35 -23.16
C MET A 197 -11.62 10.78 -24.33
N ILE A 198 -12.95 10.94 -24.31
CA ILE A 198 -13.84 10.50 -25.40
C ILE A 198 -13.55 11.27 -26.68
N GLU A 199 -13.36 12.59 -26.61
CA GLU A 199 -12.98 13.42 -27.77
C GLU A 199 -11.68 12.92 -28.43
N LEU A 200 -10.68 12.54 -27.63
CA LEU A 200 -9.43 11.94 -28.13
C LEU A 200 -9.67 10.58 -28.79
N TRP A 201 -10.60 9.77 -28.29
CA TRP A 201 -10.99 8.50 -28.92
C TRP A 201 -11.73 8.73 -30.25
N ASP A 202 -12.63 9.71 -30.30
CA ASP A 202 -13.35 10.11 -31.51
C ASP A 202 -12.39 10.62 -32.58
N GLU A 203 -11.42 11.46 -32.22
CA GLU A 203 -10.38 11.94 -33.13
C GLU A 203 -9.54 10.80 -33.70
N LYS A 204 -9.10 9.85 -32.86
CA LYS A 204 -8.37 8.66 -33.32
C LYS A 204 -9.22 7.84 -34.29
N THR A 205 -10.51 7.70 -34.01
CA THR A 205 -11.45 6.94 -34.85
C THR A 205 -11.67 7.62 -36.21
N ARG A 206 -11.83 8.94 -36.25
CA ARG A 206 -12.00 9.70 -37.52
C ARG A 206 -10.76 9.65 -38.41
N ASN A 207 -9.58 9.59 -37.82
CA ASN A 207 -8.30 9.57 -38.54
C ASN A 207 -7.86 8.15 -38.97
N SER A 208 -8.61 7.12 -38.59
CA SER A 208 -8.32 5.73 -38.92
C SER A 208 -9.19 5.25 -40.08
N GLU A 209 -8.57 4.65 -41.10
CA GLU A 209 -9.31 3.91 -42.14
C GLU A 209 -9.51 2.46 -41.66
N GLY A 210 -10.76 2.07 -41.38
CA GLY A 210 -11.12 0.71 -40.97
C GLY A 210 -11.21 0.48 -39.45
N ILE A 211 -10.92 -0.74 -39.01
CA ILE A 211 -11.02 -1.14 -37.60
C ILE A 211 -9.81 -0.58 -36.83
N LEU A 212 -10.09 0.22 -35.79
CA LEU A 212 -9.08 0.77 -34.90
C LEU A 212 -9.03 -0.06 -33.60
N GLU A 213 -7.86 -0.59 -33.27
CA GLU A 213 -7.60 -1.18 -31.97
C GLU A 213 -7.08 -0.12 -30.99
N VAL A 214 -7.78 0.06 -29.86
CA VAL A 214 -7.41 1.03 -28.83
C VAL A 214 -7.13 0.32 -27.51
N LYS A 215 -5.95 0.54 -26.95
CA LYS A 215 -5.63 0.09 -25.59
C LYS A 215 -6.25 1.03 -24.55
N VAL A 216 -7.46 0.70 -24.09
CA VAL A 216 -8.24 1.55 -23.16
C VAL A 216 -7.70 1.61 -21.73
N GLU A 217 -6.91 0.62 -21.28
CA GLU A 217 -6.43 0.54 -19.89
C GLU A 217 -5.59 1.76 -19.47
N ASP A 218 -4.67 2.19 -20.34
CA ASP A 218 -3.79 3.32 -20.04
C ASP A 218 -4.56 4.65 -20.07
N ASP A 219 -5.53 4.77 -20.97
CA ASP A 219 -6.41 5.95 -21.08
C ASP A 219 -7.32 6.07 -19.85
N LEU A 220 -7.91 4.97 -19.38
CA LEU A 220 -8.76 4.95 -18.18
C LEU A 220 -7.98 5.19 -16.88
N LYS A 221 -6.74 4.70 -16.79
CA LYS A 221 -5.84 5.04 -15.69
C LYS A 221 -5.51 6.53 -15.70
N SER A 222 -5.11 7.06 -16.86
CA SER A 222 -4.86 8.50 -17.04
C SER A 222 -6.09 9.36 -16.68
N LEU A 223 -7.30 8.94 -17.08
CA LEU A 223 -8.55 9.59 -16.69
C LEU A 223 -8.74 9.60 -15.17
N SER A 224 -8.54 8.44 -14.53
CA SER A 224 -8.61 8.35 -13.07
C SER A 224 -7.57 9.24 -12.38
N ALA A 225 -6.36 9.35 -12.95
CA ALA A 225 -5.28 10.20 -12.47
C ALA A 225 -5.65 11.68 -12.54
N ASP A 226 -6.21 12.12 -13.66
CA ASP A 226 -6.63 13.50 -13.88
C ASP A 226 -7.76 13.88 -12.92
N ILE A 227 -8.79 13.03 -12.81
CA ILE A 227 -9.92 13.26 -11.89
C ILE A 227 -9.45 13.37 -10.45
N ILE A 228 -8.63 12.42 -9.94
CA ILE A 228 -8.19 12.47 -8.54
C ILE A 228 -7.24 13.64 -8.30
N SER A 229 -6.37 13.98 -9.27
CA SER A 229 -5.45 15.11 -9.15
C SER A 229 -6.21 16.43 -9.09
N ARG A 230 -7.21 16.63 -9.93
CA ARG A 230 -8.08 17.81 -9.91
C ARG A 230 -8.92 17.87 -8.63
N ALA A 231 -9.51 16.76 -8.19
CA ALA A 231 -10.31 16.72 -6.97
C ALA A 231 -9.48 17.02 -5.70
N CYS A 232 -8.23 16.57 -5.66
CA CYS A 232 -7.37 16.75 -4.50
C CYS A 232 -6.57 18.06 -4.51
N PHE A 233 -6.17 18.55 -5.70
CA PHE A 233 -5.22 19.66 -5.84
C PHE A 233 -5.79 20.87 -6.59
N GLY A 234 -7.05 20.85 -7.02
CA GLY A 234 -7.71 21.95 -7.70
C GLY A 234 -6.85 22.52 -8.84
N SER A 235 -6.61 23.83 -8.80
CA SER A 235 -5.73 24.54 -9.73
C SER A 235 -4.28 24.01 -9.86
N SER A 236 -3.77 23.21 -8.91
CA SER A 236 -2.43 22.60 -8.95
C SER A 236 -2.42 21.15 -9.48
N TYR A 237 -3.46 20.75 -10.23
CA TYR A 237 -3.61 19.37 -10.71
C TYR A 237 -2.43 18.88 -11.58
N ALA A 238 -1.83 19.76 -12.39
CA ALA A 238 -0.68 19.38 -13.25
C ALA A 238 0.56 18.98 -12.41
N GLN A 239 0.82 19.65 -11.29
CA GLN A 239 1.86 19.23 -10.35
C GLN A 239 1.44 17.95 -9.60
N GLY A 240 0.13 17.79 -9.34
CA GLY A 240 -0.45 16.57 -8.80
C GLY A 240 -0.22 15.34 -9.68
N GLU A 241 -0.40 15.48 -10.99
CA GLU A 241 -0.16 14.43 -11.97
C GLU A 241 1.31 13.96 -11.97
N GLN A 242 2.27 14.90 -11.81
CA GLN A 242 3.68 14.56 -11.69
C GLN A 242 4.02 13.83 -10.39
N ILE A 243 3.37 14.19 -9.28
CA ILE A 243 3.45 13.45 -8.02
C ILE A 243 2.93 12.03 -8.22
N PHE A 244 1.80 11.91 -8.92
CA PHE A 244 1.16 10.65 -9.23
C PHE A 244 2.07 9.70 -10.05
N LEU A 245 2.67 10.17 -11.15
CA LEU A 245 3.57 9.34 -11.98
C LEU A 245 4.77 8.80 -11.19
N LYS A 246 5.29 9.59 -10.25
CA LYS A 246 6.37 9.17 -9.35
C LYS A 246 5.89 8.15 -8.31
N LEU A 247 4.67 8.29 -7.78
CA LEU A 247 4.05 7.30 -6.90
C LEU A 247 3.86 5.96 -7.62
N GLN A 248 3.40 5.97 -8.89
CA GLN A 248 3.28 4.74 -9.69
C GLN A 248 4.65 4.06 -9.90
N THR A 249 5.67 4.86 -10.20
CA THR A 249 7.05 4.35 -10.33
C THR A 249 7.52 3.74 -9.01
N LEU A 250 7.26 4.41 -7.89
CA LEU A 250 7.58 3.93 -6.55
C LEU A 250 6.89 2.60 -6.24
N GLN A 251 5.58 2.47 -6.51
CA GLN A 251 4.82 1.23 -6.35
C GLN A 251 5.40 0.08 -7.19
N ARG A 252 5.76 0.34 -8.46
CA ARG A 252 6.37 -0.66 -9.36
C ARG A 252 7.74 -1.12 -8.89
N VAL A 253 8.52 -0.23 -8.29
CA VAL A 253 9.81 -0.57 -7.69
C VAL A 253 9.54 -1.42 -6.44
N MET A 254 8.72 -0.95 -5.52
CA MET A 254 8.43 -1.62 -4.25
C MET A 254 7.80 -3.01 -4.40
N SER A 255 7.02 -3.28 -5.44
CA SER A 255 6.40 -4.60 -5.68
C SER A 255 7.41 -5.74 -5.86
N LYS A 256 8.69 -5.42 -6.09
CA LYS A 256 9.78 -6.40 -6.24
C LYS A 256 10.48 -6.73 -4.92
N VAL A 257 10.19 -6.01 -3.84
CA VAL A 257 10.79 -6.24 -2.52
C VAL A 257 9.92 -7.20 -1.72
N PRO A 258 10.47 -8.31 -1.21
CA PRO A 258 9.70 -9.21 -0.36
C PRO A 258 9.35 -8.52 0.96
N ILE A 259 8.08 -8.56 1.33
CA ILE A 259 7.55 -7.98 2.56
C ILE A 259 7.91 -8.86 3.75
N GLY A 260 8.34 -8.25 4.85
CA GLY A 260 8.59 -8.96 6.11
C GLY A 260 9.96 -9.62 6.21
N VAL A 261 10.87 -9.41 5.25
CA VAL A 261 12.28 -9.81 5.37
C VAL A 261 13.04 -8.72 6.13
N PRO A 262 13.47 -8.98 7.38
CA PRO A 262 14.01 -7.93 8.25
C PRO A 262 15.32 -7.33 7.73
N GLY A 263 15.48 -6.02 7.90
CA GLY A 263 16.71 -5.30 7.52
C GLY A 263 16.85 -5.03 6.02
N LEU A 264 16.20 -5.81 5.14
CA LEU A 264 16.37 -5.73 3.68
C LEU A 264 16.11 -4.32 3.13
N ARG A 265 15.10 -3.62 3.66
CA ARG A 265 14.74 -2.25 3.24
C ARG A 265 15.78 -1.17 3.58
N HIS A 266 16.68 -1.43 4.54
CA HIS A 266 17.70 -0.45 4.97
C HIS A 266 19.04 -0.64 4.26
N ILE A 267 19.21 -1.75 3.52
CA ILE A 267 20.44 -2.02 2.76
C ILE A 267 20.52 -1.03 1.59
N PRO A 268 21.65 -0.32 1.37
CA PRO A 268 21.78 0.69 0.33
C PRO A 268 21.98 0.08 -1.07
N SER A 269 21.12 -0.88 -1.44
CA SER A 269 21.06 -1.49 -2.77
C SER A 269 20.61 -0.47 -3.83
N LYS A 270 20.90 -0.74 -5.11
CA LYS A 270 20.40 0.10 -6.23
C LYS A 270 18.88 0.29 -6.16
N HIS A 271 18.18 -0.77 -5.76
CA HIS A 271 16.73 -0.79 -5.62
C HIS A 271 16.22 0.11 -4.48
N ASN A 272 16.78 -0.03 -3.28
CA ASN A 272 16.35 0.77 -2.13
C ASN A 272 16.75 2.25 -2.27
N ARG A 273 17.91 2.53 -2.89
CA ARG A 273 18.30 3.91 -3.21
C ARG A 273 17.29 4.59 -4.13
N GLU A 274 16.74 3.85 -5.09
CA GLU A 274 15.69 4.37 -5.98
C GLU A 274 14.38 4.65 -5.21
N ILE A 275 13.97 3.74 -4.32
CA ILE A 275 12.82 3.94 -3.41
C ILE A 275 13.03 5.22 -2.58
N TRP A 276 14.19 5.40 -1.95
CA TRP A 276 14.48 6.57 -1.12
C TRP A 276 14.52 7.87 -1.93
N ARG A 277 15.05 7.82 -3.16
CA ARG A 277 15.07 8.96 -4.07
C ARG A 277 13.65 9.39 -4.43
N LEU A 278 12.83 8.44 -4.89
CA LEU A 278 11.43 8.70 -5.27
C LEU A 278 10.61 9.22 -4.09
N ASP A 279 10.74 8.61 -2.91
CA ASP A 279 10.08 9.06 -1.69
C ASP A 279 10.43 10.51 -1.33
N LYS A 280 11.73 10.86 -1.38
CA LYS A 280 12.21 12.22 -1.12
C LYS A 280 11.68 13.22 -2.16
N GLU A 281 11.68 12.86 -3.43
CA GLU A 281 11.14 13.70 -4.51
C GLU A 281 9.64 13.93 -4.35
N ILE A 282 8.87 12.87 -4.07
CA ILE A 282 7.41 12.95 -3.81
C ILE A 282 7.12 13.89 -2.64
N LYS A 283 7.82 13.69 -1.50
CA LYS A 283 7.71 14.56 -0.34
C LYS A 283 7.99 16.02 -0.70
N ALA A 284 9.07 16.29 -1.43
CA ALA A 284 9.45 17.64 -1.81
C ALA A 284 8.40 18.32 -2.71
N MET A 285 7.83 17.59 -3.68
CA MET A 285 6.79 18.13 -4.56
C MET A 285 5.50 18.43 -3.80
N ILE A 286 5.03 17.54 -2.92
CA ILE A 286 3.83 17.78 -2.11
C ILE A 286 4.03 19.02 -1.26
N LEU A 287 5.16 19.12 -0.54
CA LEU A 287 5.46 20.29 0.30
C LEU A 287 5.60 21.58 -0.52
N LYS A 288 6.07 21.51 -1.77
CA LYS A 288 6.10 22.67 -2.67
C LYS A 288 4.70 23.19 -2.98
N ILE A 289 3.74 22.31 -3.28
CA ILE A 289 2.34 22.70 -3.52
C ILE A 289 1.73 23.29 -2.26
N VAL A 290 1.96 22.65 -1.11
CA VAL A 290 1.48 23.12 0.20
C VAL A 290 1.99 24.53 0.52
N ARG A 291 3.28 24.82 0.26
CA ARG A 291 3.86 26.14 0.52
C ARG A 291 3.28 27.22 -0.40
N ALA A 292 2.99 26.89 -1.65
CA ALA A 292 2.40 27.82 -2.61
C ALA A 292 0.95 28.23 -2.23
N ARG A 293 0.27 27.43 -1.41
CA ARG A 293 -1.12 27.62 -0.99
C ARG A 293 -1.34 28.55 0.20
N ARG A 294 -0.28 29.05 0.84
CA ARG A 294 -0.38 29.94 2.01
C ARG A 294 -0.92 31.35 1.71
N SER A 295 -1.50 31.59 0.53
CA SER A 295 -2.17 32.83 0.13
C SER A 295 -3.68 32.73 0.38
N PRO A 296 -4.38 33.79 0.85
CA PRO A 296 -5.76 33.73 1.35
C PRO A 296 -6.87 33.40 0.33
N THR A 297 -6.55 33.18 -0.94
CA THR A 297 -7.52 33.04 -2.05
C THR A 297 -7.62 31.64 -2.64
N TYR A 298 -7.17 30.59 -1.95
CA TYR A 298 -7.21 29.22 -2.50
C TYR A 298 -8.59 28.57 -2.42
N GLU A 299 -8.87 27.70 -3.41
CA GLU A 299 -10.04 26.84 -3.46
C GLU A 299 -10.10 25.87 -2.26
N LYS A 300 -11.31 25.60 -1.75
CA LYS A 300 -11.54 24.63 -0.67
C LYS A 300 -11.54 23.19 -1.21
N ASP A 301 -10.36 22.68 -1.54
CA ASP A 301 -10.15 21.29 -1.94
C ASP A 301 -9.68 20.40 -0.76
N LEU A 302 -9.55 19.10 -1.03
CA LEU A 302 -9.15 18.11 -0.03
C LEU A 302 -7.76 18.40 0.59
N LEU A 303 -6.82 18.92 -0.22
CA LEU A 303 -5.51 19.30 0.31
C LEU A 303 -5.63 20.48 1.28
N GLN A 304 -6.44 21.49 0.97
CA GLN A 304 -6.65 22.63 1.87
C GLN A 304 -7.23 22.18 3.22
N LEU A 305 -8.10 21.18 3.24
CA LEU A 305 -8.67 20.63 4.46
C LEU A 305 -7.68 19.81 5.28
N ILE A 306 -6.85 19.00 4.62
CA ILE A 306 -5.74 18.31 5.29
C ILE A 306 -4.79 19.34 5.92
N LEU A 307 -4.56 20.48 5.26
CA LEU A 307 -3.76 21.57 5.78
C LEU A 307 -4.40 22.25 6.99
N ASP A 308 -5.67 22.61 6.92
CA ASP A 308 -6.35 23.29 8.01
C ASP A 308 -6.52 22.37 9.23
N ALA A 309 -6.77 21.08 8.99
CA ALA A 309 -6.71 20.07 10.03
C ALA A 309 -5.31 20.03 10.68
N SER A 310 -4.23 20.01 9.90
CA SER A 310 -2.88 19.99 10.45
C SER A 310 -2.54 21.21 11.33
N LYS A 311 -3.19 22.36 11.10
CA LYS A 311 -3.06 23.57 11.95
C LYS A 311 -3.87 23.47 13.23
N SER A 312 -5.11 22.98 13.16
CA SER A 312 -5.96 22.79 14.35
C SER A 312 -5.30 21.89 15.41
N TYR A 313 -4.37 21.03 14.97
CA TYR A 313 -3.51 20.21 15.82
C TYR A 313 -2.45 20.97 16.62
N GLU A 314 -1.89 22.04 16.05
CA GLU A 314 -0.92 22.88 16.75
C GLU A 314 -1.60 23.64 17.91
N GLU A 315 -2.93 23.81 17.85
CA GLU A 315 -3.72 24.63 18.76
C GLU A 315 -4.49 23.83 19.84
N SER A 316 -4.74 22.52 19.63
CA SER A 316 -5.52 21.71 20.58
C SER A 316 -4.64 20.91 21.55
N ASP A 317 -4.66 21.28 22.83
CA ASP A 317 -3.91 20.67 23.95
C ASP A 317 -4.44 19.29 24.41
N GLY A 318 -5.15 18.53 23.54
CA GLY A 318 -5.90 17.34 23.96
C GLY A 318 -5.97 16.16 22.99
N ASP A 319 -5.83 16.37 21.68
CA ASP A 319 -5.70 15.30 20.67
C ASP A 319 -4.28 15.40 20.09
N HIS A 320 -3.28 14.82 20.77
CA HIS A 320 -1.92 14.86 20.25
C HIS A 320 -1.74 13.88 19.09
N LEU A 321 -1.08 14.35 18.02
CA LEU A 321 -0.41 13.44 17.08
C LEU A 321 0.48 12.48 17.88
N PRO A 322 0.71 11.24 17.38
CA PRO A 322 1.81 10.44 17.89
C PRO A 322 3.07 11.31 17.94
N ALA A 323 3.84 11.25 19.03
CA ALA A 323 4.96 12.17 19.29
C ALA A 323 6.02 12.20 18.17
N ASP A 324 6.02 11.19 17.29
CA ASP A 324 6.87 11.01 16.13
C ASP A 324 6.32 11.61 14.82
N VAL A 325 5.11 12.17 14.80
CA VAL A 325 4.45 12.68 13.60
C VAL A 325 4.40 14.20 13.59
N SER A 326 5.06 14.82 12.61
CA SER A 326 4.99 16.26 12.38
C SER A 326 3.78 16.64 11.49
N PRO A 327 3.30 17.90 11.53
CA PRO A 327 2.26 18.38 10.63
C PRO A 327 2.60 18.17 9.14
N GLU A 328 3.87 18.40 8.75
CA GLU A 328 4.33 18.11 7.39
C GLU A 328 4.20 16.63 7.03
N MET A 329 4.50 15.73 7.97
CA MET A 329 4.37 14.29 7.75
C MET A 329 2.90 13.87 7.64
N PHE A 330 2.03 14.42 8.48
CA PHE A 330 0.58 14.21 8.40
C PHE A 330 0.04 14.59 7.01
N ILE A 331 0.44 15.73 6.47
CA ILE A 331 -0.01 16.18 5.14
C ILE A 331 0.51 15.24 4.05
N VAL A 332 1.82 14.97 4.04
CA VAL A 332 2.46 14.15 3.00
C VAL A 332 1.89 12.73 2.98
N ASP A 333 1.74 12.11 4.15
CA ASP A 333 1.31 10.72 4.26
C ASP A 333 -0.17 10.53 3.87
N ASN A 334 -1.04 11.48 4.23
CA ASN A 334 -2.44 11.44 3.80
C ASN A 334 -2.58 11.73 2.29
N CYS A 335 -1.85 12.70 1.75
CA CYS A 335 -1.83 12.95 0.31
C CYS A 335 -1.42 11.70 -0.48
N LYS A 336 -0.33 11.04 -0.06
CA LYS A 336 0.11 9.78 -0.68
C LYS A 336 -0.96 8.69 -0.59
N SER A 337 -1.61 8.54 0.56
CA SER A 337 -2.67 7.54 0.78
C SER A 337 -3.87 7.75 -0.14
N ILE A 338 -4.31 8.99 -0.32
CA ILE A 338 -5.45 9.32 -1.19
C ILE A 338 -5.11 9.07 -2.66
N TYR A 339 -3.90 9.46 -3.11
CA TYR A 339 -3.44 9.16 -4.46
C TYR A 339 -3.36 7.66 -4.74
N PHE A 340 -2.77 6.91 -3.81
CA PHE A 340 -2.64 5.46 -3.94
C PHE A 340 -4.01 4.79 -4.10
N ALA A 341 -5.02 5.25 -3.36
CA ALA A 341 -6.37 4.69 -3.43
C ALA A 341 -7.13 5.09 -4.70
N GLY A 342 -7.02 6.35 -5.15
CA GLY A 342 -7.88 6.94 -6.17
C GLY A 342 -7.49 6.70 -7.62
N HIS A 343 -6.27 6.22 -7.90
CA HIS A 343 -5.79 6.04 -9.27
C HIS A 343 -6.00 4.62 -9.82
N ASP A 344 -5.20 3.65 -9.34
CA ASP A 344 -5.10 2.34 -10.00
C ASP A 344 -6.43 1.57 -9.90
N ASN A 345 -7.14 1.72 -8.77
CA ASN A 345 -8.36 0.96 -8.49
C ASN A 345 -9.50 1.33 -9.44
N THR A 346 -9.76 2.63 -9.62
CA THR A 346 -10.88 3.12 -10.44
C THR A 346 -10.61 2.87 -11.93
N GLY A 347 -9.41 3.21 -12.41
CA GLY A 347 -9.02 2.95 -13.81
C GLY A 347 -9.05 1.46 -14.15
N LEU A 348 -8.55 0.59 -13.26
CA LEU A 348 -8.60 -0.86 -13.45
C LEU A 348 -10.04 -1.39 -13.42
N THR A 349 -10.88 -0.91 -12.50
CA THR A 349 -12.30 -1.30 -12.42
C THR A 349 -13.05 -0.91 -13.69
N ALA A 350 -12.85 0.31 -14.18
CA ALA A 350 -13.44 0.77 -15.44
C ALA A 350 -12.95 -0.07 -16.63
N SER A 351 -11.67 -0.47 -16.64
CA SER A 351 -11.10 -1.32 -17.69
C SER A 351 -11.75 -2.70 -17.71
N TRP A 352 -11.90 -3.34 -16.54
CA TRP A 352 -12.62 -4.62 -16.42
C TRP A 352 -14.09 -4.47 -16.82
N CYS A 353 -14.74 -3.37 -16.46
CA CYS A 353 -16.12 -3.09 -16.83
C CYS A 353 -16.28 -3.01 -18.36
N LEU A 354 -15.47 -2.20 -19.05
CA LEU A 354 -15.53 -2.10 -20.52
C LEU A 354 -15.22 -3.45 -21.19
N MET A 355 -14.24 -4.19 -20.68
CA MET A 355 -13.91 -5.52 -21.20
C MET A 355 -15.09 -6.49 -21.06
N LEU A 356 -15.77 -6.49 -19.92
CA LEU A 356 -16.94 -7.35 -19.70
C LEU A 356 -18.14 -6.93 -20.56
N LEU A 357 -18.41 -5.63 -20.69
CA LEU A 357 -19.47 -5.13 -21.58
C LEU A 357 -19.19 -5.49 -23.04
N ALA A 358 -17.94 -5.39 -23.48
CA ALA A 358 -17.55 -5.79 -24.84
C ALA A 358 -17.69 -7.30 -25.07
N ALA A 359 -17.44 -8.13 -24.05
CA ALA A 359 -17.58 -9.58 -24.15
C ALA A 359 -19.03 -10.07 -24.03
N TYR A 360 -19.92 -9.28 -23.43
CA TYR A 360 -21.33 -9.59 -23.25
C TYR A 360 -22.24 -8.46 -23.78
N PRO A 361 -22.36 -8.26 -25.10
CA PRO A 361 -23.08 -7.11 -25.68
C PRO A 361 -24.60 -7.07 -25.43
N GLU A 362 -25.20 -8.19 -25.01
CA GLU A 362 -26.64 -8.33 -24.73
C GLU A 362 -27.05 -7.79 -23.35
N TRP A 363 -26.07 -7.44 -22.50
CA TRP A 363 -26.28 -6.86 -21.17
C TRP A 363 -26.57 -5.36 -21.28
#